data_AF-A0A1H9V7W4-F1
#
_entry.id   AF-A0A1H9V7W4-F1
#
_cell.length_a   1.000
_cell.length_b   1.000
_cell.length_c   1.000
_cell.angle_alpha   90.00
_cell.angle_beta   90.00
_cell.angle_gamma   90.00
#
_symmetry.space_group_name_H-M   'P 1'
#
loop_
_entity.id
_entity.type
_entity.pdbx_description
1 polymer ?
#
loop_
_entity_poly.entity_id
_entity_poly.type
_entity_poly.pdbx_seq_one_letter_code
_entity_poly.pdbx_strand_id
1 'polypeptide(L)'
;MKVNVFKFTDTKTGKTYTGSIEDYYEHLNITKYALQGRIHSKRVSREWLGYKDNGKGRVRLTTYTDIKTGKSIFGTKMDAQRFFGMTWRTLDINIQSGLIMAEPSVETKETEPKVKRIHKKSDSKTKRALNKYYLERAIALG
;
A
#
# COMPACT_ATOMS: atom_id res chain seq x y z
N MET A 1 -0.54 -1.01 8.97
CA MET A 1 -1.46 -0.01 8.38
C MET A 1 -2.77 -0.74 8.14
N LYS A 2 -3.93 -0.12 8.45
CA LYS A 2 -5.21 -0.79 8.24
C LYS A 2 -5.51 -0.84 6.73
N VAL A 3 -5.79 -2.03 6.20
CA VAL A 3 -6.26 -2.25 4.83
C VAL A 3 -7.69 -2.77 4.84
N ASN A 4 -8.44 -2.39 3.82
CA ASN A 4 -9.82 -2.82 3.66
C ASN A 4 -9.84 -4.29 3.24
N VAL A 5 -10.68 -5.08 3.89
CA VAL A 5 -10.97 -6.46 3.52
C VAL A 5 -12.28 -6.48 2.73
N PHE A 6 -12.27 -7.23 1.63
CA PHE A 6 -13.42 -7.43 0.76
C PHE A 6 -13.64 -8.91 0.52
N LYS A 7 -14.90 -9.26 0.28
CA LYS A 7 -15.30 -10.50 -0.38
C LYS A 7 -15.42 -10.21 -1.87
N PHE A 8 -14.55 -10.82 -2.66
CA PHE A 8 -14.59 -10.76 -4.12
C PHE A 8 -15.34 -11.97 -4.65
N THR A 9 -16.26 -11.76 -5.60
CA THR A 9 -16.94 -12.84 -6.30
C THR A 9 -16.70 -12.68 -7.80
N ASP A 10 -16.12 -13.70 -8.43
CA ASP A 10 -15.98 -13.75 -9.89
C ASP A 10 -17.32 -14.13 -10.51
N THR A 11 -17.86 -13.26 -11.36
CA THR A 11 -19.17 -13.49 -11.98
C THR A 11 -19.14 -14.59 -13.03
N LYS A 12 -17.97 -14.95 -13.57
CA LYS A 12 -17.84 -16.01 -14.57
C LYS A 12 -17.74 -17.39 -13.94
N THR A 13 -16.99 -17.51 -12.83
CA THR A 13 -16.70 -18.80 -12.20
C THR A 13 -17.48 -19.06 -10.92
N GLY A 14 -18.14 -18.04 -10.36
CA GLY A 14 -18.82 -18.10 -9.06
C GLY A 14 -17.85 -18.23 -7.87
N LYS A 15 -16.54 -18.24 -8.11
CA LYS A 15 -15.54 -18.39 -7.05
C LYS A 15 -15.49 -17.13 -6.20
N THR A 16 -15.47 -17.34 -4.88
CA THR A 16 -15.33 -16.27 -3.90
C THR A 16 -13.94 -16.26 -3.29
N TYR A 17 -13.39 -15.07 -3.07
CA TYR A 17 -12.13 -14.86 -2.37
C TYR A 17 -12.30 -13.78 -1.30
N THR A 18 -11.74 -13.98 -0.12
CA THR A 18 -11.81 -13.00 0.97
C THR A 18 -10.42 -12.52 1.32
N GLY A 19 -10.20 -11.21 1.23
CA GLY A 19 -8.89 -10.62 1.50
C GLY A 19 -8.84 -9.14 1.14
N SER A 20 -7.65 -8.55 1.20
CA SER A 20 -7.45 -7.20 0.70
C SER A 20 -7.40 -7.16 -0.83
N ILE A 21 -7.46 -5.96 -1.41
CA ILE A 21 -7.24 -5.79 -2.86
C ILE A 21 -5.85 -6.31 -3.26
N GLU A 22 -4.86 -6.12 -2.38
CA GLU A 22 -3.48 -6.57 -2.57
C GLU A 22 -3.42 -8.09 -2.69
N ASP A 23 -3.93 -8.79 -1.67
CA ASP A 23 -3.93 -10.25 -1.63
C ASP A 23 -4.67 -10.85 -2.84
N TYR A 24 -5.74 -10.19 -3.30
CA TYR A 24 -6.54 -10.72 -4.40
C TYR A 24 -5.87 -10.59 -5.78
N TYR A 25 -5.20 -9.47 -6.09
CA TYR A 25 -4.50 -9.39 -7.37
C TYR A 25 -3.24 -10.27 -7.38
N GLU A 26 -2.59 -10.46 -6.22
CA GLU A 26 -1.46 -11.38 -6.05
C GLU A 26 -1.92 -12.84 -6.25
N HIS A 27 -3.03 -13.25 -5.61
CA HIS A 27 -3.63 -14.57 -5.80
C HIS A 27 -3.98 -14.87 -7.26
N LEU A 28 -4.46 -13.86 -8.00
CA LEU A 28 -4.79 -13.99 -9.42
C LEU A 28 -3.57 -13.83 -10.36
N ASN A 29 -2.40 -13.49 -9.82
CA ASN A 29 -1.19 -13.14 -10.56
C ASN A 29 -1.45 -12.08 -11.65
N ILE A 30 -2.22 -11.05 -11.31
CA ILE A 30 -2.53 -9.91 -12.20
C ILE A 30 -2.11 -8.59 -11.57
N THR A 31 -2.01 -7.55 -12.38
CA THR A 31 -1.77 -6.21 -11.85
C THR A 31 -3.00 -5.65 -11.14
N LYS A 32 -2.79 -4.80 -10.14
CA LYS A 32 -3.85 -4.01 -9.47
C LYS A 32 -4.77 -3.29 -10.48
N TYR A 33 -4.20 -2.77 -11.57
CA TYR A 33 -4.96 -2.07 -12.61
C TYR A 33 -5.89 -3.03 -13.37
N ALA A 34 -5.41 -4.23 -13.71
CA ALA A 34 -6.23 -5.26 -14.34
C ALA A 34 -7.38 -5.70 -13.42
N LEU A 35 -7.12 -5.86 -12.12
CA LEU A 35 -8.18 -6.15 -11.14
C LEU A 35 -9.22 -5.02 -11.09
N GLN A 36 -8.80 -3.76 -11.05
CA GLN A 36 -9.73 -2.63 -11.08
C GLN A 36 -10.56 -2.60 -12.37
N GLY A 37 -9.97 -2.91 -13.52
CA GLY A 37 -10.71 -3.06 -14.78
C GLY A 37 -11.78 -4.16 -14.72
N ARG A 38 -11.48 -5.29 -14.08
CA ARG A 38 -12.46 -6.38 -13.85
C ARG A 38 -13.61 -5.96 -12.95
N ILE A 39 -13.32 -5.21 -11.89
CA ILE A 39 -14.35 -4.66 -10.99
C ILE A 39 -15.22 -3.64 -11.73
N HIS A 40 -14.61 -2.72 -12.49
CA HIS A 40 -15.33 -1.70 -13.23
C HIS A 40 -16.22 -2.27 -14.34
N SER A 41 -15.72 -3.29 -15.05
CA SER A 41 -16.50 -4.04 -16.06
C SER A 41 -17.50 -5.04 -15.46
N LYS A 42 -17.71 -5.03 -14.14
CA LYS A 42 -18.62 -5.92 -13.40
C LYS A 42 -18.35 -7.42 -13.56
N ARG A 43 -17.13 -7.81 -13.95
CA ARG A 43 -16.68 -9.20 -14.00
C ARG A 43 -16.32 -9.76 -12.63
N VAL A 44 -16.05 -8.86 -11.68
CA VAL A 44 -15.80 -9.19 -10.28
C VAL A 44 -16.66 -8.25 -9.45
N SER A 45 -17.53 -8.79 -8.61
CA SER A 45 -18.17 -8.01 -7.56
C SER A 45 -17.26 -7.96 -6.34
N ARG A 46 -17.29 -6.85 -5.59
CA ARG A 46 -16.68 -6.79 -4.27
C ARG A 46 -17.70 -6.32 -3.26
N GLU A 47 -17.68 -6.95 -2.10
CA GLU A 47 -18.44 -6.57 -0.92
C GLU A 47 -17.45 -6.23 0.18
N TRP A 48 -17.67 -5.13 0.91
CA TRP A 48 -16.76 -4.72 1.97
C TRP A 48 -17.08 -5.47 3.27
N LEU A 49 -16.06 -6.03 3.91
CA LEU A 49 -16.20 -6.85 5.12
C LEU A 49 -15.54 -6.23 6.36
N GLY A 50 -14.72 -5.18 6.20
CA GLY A 50 -14.04 -4.55 7.33
C GLY A 50 -12.60 -4.14 7.04
N TYR A 51 -11.77 -4.16 8.08
CA TYR A 51 -10.36 -3.80 8.02
C TYR A 51 -9.49 -4.88 8.67
N LYS A 52 -8.29 -5.10 8.10
CA LYS A 52 -7.22 -5.94 8.67
C LYS A 52 -5.94 -5.11 8.75
N ASP A 53 -5.07 -5.38 9.72
CA ASP A 53 -3.75 -4.77 9.75
C ASP A 53 -2.81 -5.51 8.77
N ASN A 54 -2.21 -4.78 7.84
CA ASN A 54 -1.35 -5.37 6.80
C ASN A 54 0.14 -5.41 7.17
N GLY A 55 0.54 -4.86 8.32
CA GLY A 55 1.96 -4.75 8.72
C GLY A 55 2.85 -3.88 7.79
N LYS A 56 2.39 -3.52 6.58
CA LYS A 56 3.10 -2.70 5.61
C LYS A 56 2.82 -1.23 5.88
N GLY A 57 3.77 -0.57 6.54
CA GLY A 57 3.86 0.88 6.65
C GLY A 57 5.33 1.27 6.74
N ARG A 58 5.69 2.47 6.25
CA ARG A 58 6.99 3.07 6.59
C ARG A 58 6.97 3.40 8.07
N VAL A 59 7.37 2.43 8.87
CA VAL A 59 7.57 2.62 10.29
C VAL A 59 8.94 3.28 10.43
N ARG A 60 8.95 4.57 10.77
CA ARG A 60 10.20 5.22 11.20
C ARG A 60 10.57 4.62 12.54
N LEU A 61 11.63 3.82 12.55
CA LEU A 61 12.24 3.36 13.78
C LEU A 61 13.09 4.52 14.32
N THR A 62 13.02 4.72 15.62
CA THR A 62 13.68 5.81 16.30
C THR A 62 14.17 5.26 17.63
N THR A 63 15.40 5.61 17.99
CA THR A 63 15.93 5.34 19.31
C THR A 63 15.44 6.45 20.22
N TYR A 64 14.70 6.09 21.26
CA TYR A 64 14.24 7.01 22.29
C TYR A 64 15.06 6.76 23.54
N THR A 65 15.76 7.79 24.01
CA THR A 65 16.61 7.72 25.21
C THR A 65 16.12 8.73 26.23
N ASP A 66 15.72 8.26 27.40
CA ASP A 66 15.43 9.14 28.54
C ASP A 66 16.74 9.66 29.12
N ILE A 67 16.91 10.98 29.11
CA ILE A 67 18.14 11.63 29.56
C ILE A 67 18.34 11.48 31.07
N LYS A 68 17.25 11.41 31.86
CA LYS A 68 17.35 11.31 33.32
C LYS A 68 17.76 9.92 33.77
N THR A 69 17.22 8.89 33.14
CA THR A 69 17.44 7.49 33.57
C THR A 69 18.48 6.77 32.73
N GLY A 70 18.89 7.33 31.59
CA GLY A 70 19.79 6.70 30.63
C GLY A 70 19.16 5.50 29.90
N LYS A 71 17.88 5.19 30.15
CA LYS A 71 17.19 4.06 29.53
C LYS A 71 16.83 4.40 28.10
N SER A 72 17.19 3.51 27.18
CA SER A 72 16.87 3.66 25.76
C SER A 72 16.04 2.49 25.23
N ILE A 73 15.21 2.79 24.24
CA ILE A 73 14.48 1.80 23.47
C ILE A 73 14.57 2.12 21.98
N PHE A 74 14.83 1.08 21.19
CA PHE A 74 14.78 1.12 19.74
C PHE A 74 13.43 0.60 19.26
N GLY A 75 12.69 1.40 18.51
CA GLY A 75 11.41 0.93 17.97
C GLY A 75 10.53 2.04 17.44
N THR A 76 9.23 1.77 17.41
CA THR A 76 8.23 2.76 17.08
C THR A 76 7.95 3.67 18.27
N LYS A 77 7.31 4.80 18.01
CA LYS A 77 6.79 5.66 19.08
C LYS A 77 5.79 4.94 20.01
N MET A 78 5.07 3.93 19.51
CA MET A 78 4.21 3.08 20.36
C MET A 78 5.03 2.20 21.30
N ASP A 79 6.15 1.67 20.84
CA ASP A 79 7.04 0.85 21.66
C ASP A 79 7.67 1.71 22.76
N ALA A 80 8.11 2.92 22.42
CA ALA A 80 8.58 3.91 23.39
C ALA A 80 7.52 4.27 24.42
N GLN A 81 6.28 4.51 23.99
CA GLN A 81 5.17 4.79 24.90
C GLN A 81 4.98 3.65 25.91
N ARG A 82 4.96 2.39 25.45
CA ARG A 82 4.80 1.22 26.31
C ARG A 82 5.97 1.04 27.26
N PHE A 83 7.18 1.24 26.77
CA PHE A 83 8.41 1.07 27.54
C PHE A 83 8.56 2.11 28.66
N PHE A 84 8.27 3.38 28.36
CA PHE A 84 8.31 4.45 29.37
C PHE A 84 7.04 4.51 30.23
N GLY A 85 5.99 3.75 29.88
CA GLY A 85 4.72 3.73 30.60
C GLY A 85 3.97 5.06 30.58
N MET A 86 4.18 5.87 29.54
CA MET A 86 3.63 7.23 29.45
C MET A 86 2.46 7.32 28.48
N THR A 87 1.71 8.42 28.52
CA THR A 87 0.72 8.71 27.46
C THR A 87 1.42 9.29 26.22
N TRP A 88 0.77 9.22 25.06
CA TRP A 88 1.27 9.85 23.83
C TRP A 88 1.61 11.34 24.02
N ARG A 89 0.73 12.08 24.71
CA ARG A 89 0.89 13.52 24.94
C ARG A 89 2.10 13.80 25.82
N THR A 90 2.28 13.02 26.88
CA THR A 90 3.43 13.14 27.79
C THR A 90 4.73 12.81 27.08
N LEU A 91 4.75 11.76 26.26
CA LEU A 91 5.91 11.38 25.46
C LEU A 91 6.30 12.50 24.49
N ASP A 92 5.32 13.12 23.81
CA ASP A 92 5.57 14.26 22.91
C ASP A 92 6.13 15.48 23.63
N ILE A 93 5.56 15.83 24.78
CA ILE A 93 6.06 16.94 25.60
C ILE A 93 7.50 16.66 26.02
N ASN A 94 7.80 15.45 26.47
CA ASN A 94 9.15 15.07 26.93
C ASN A 94 10.17 15.07 25.79
N ILE A 95 9.77 14.68 24.58
CA ILE A 95 10.63 14.79 23.39
C ILE A 95 10.87 16.27 23.05
N GLN A 96 9.82 17.09 23.02
CA GLN A 96 9.92 18.53 22.72
C GLN A 96 10.74 19.30 23.76
N SER A 97 10.61 18.94 25.03
CA SER A 97 11.34 19.55 26.13
C SER A 97 12.78 19.02 26.26
N GLY A 98 13.20 18.10 25.38
CA GLY A 98 14.52 17.49 25.42
C GLY A 98 14.76 16.58 26.62
N LEU A 99 13.73 16.11 27.31
CA LEU A 99 13.86 15.11 28.38
C LEU A 99 14.04 13.70 27.81
N ILE A 100 13.52 13.47 26.60
CA ILE A 100 13.74 12.26 25.83
C ILE A 100 14.40 12.66 24.52
N MET A 101 15.60 12.14 24.28
CA MET A 101 16.29 12.29 23.01
C MET A 101 15.73 11.28 22.01
N ALA A 102 15.35 11.74 20.82
CA ALA A 102 14.79 10.91 19.76
C ALA A 102 15.72 10.95 18.54
N GLU A 103 16.50 9.88 18.35
CA GLU A 103 17.42 9.74 17.23
C GLU A 103 16.80 8.86 16.14
N PRO A 104 16.47 9.40 14.96
CA PRO A 104 15.92 8.60 13.87
C PRO A 104 17.01 7.66 13.33
N SER A 105 16.82 6.35 13.42
CA SER A 105 17.72 5.42 12.75
C SER A 105 17.35 5.33 11.27
N VAL A 106 18.34 5.52 10.41
CA VAL A 106 18.17 5.46 8.95
C VAL A 106 18.15 4.00 8.51
N GLU A 107 17.18 3.22 8.97
CA GLU A 107 16.86 1.94 8.35
C GLU A 107 15.34 1.84 8.15
N THR A 108 14.87 2.61 7.18
CA THR A 108 13.69 2.19 6.45
C THR A 108 13.98 0.83 5.83
N LYS A 109 13.32 -0.23 6.29
CA LYS A 109 13.18 -1.45 5.47
C LYS A 109 12.62 -1.00 4.13
N GLU A 110 13.47 -0.98 3.11
CA GLU A 110 13.10 -0.64 1.75
C GLU A 110 12.09 -1.68 1.30
N THR A 111 10.81 -1.33 1.36
CA THR A 111 9.83 -1.98 0.49
C THR A 111 10.10 -1.41 -0.89
N GLU A 112 10.28 -2.33 -1.85
CA GLU A 112 10.72 -2.14 -3.23
C GLU A 112 10.58 -0.72 -3.78
N PRO A 113 11.62 -0.19 -4.45
CA PRO A 113 11.57 1.14 -5.03
C PRO A 113 10.30 1.28 -5.86
N LYS A 114 9.46 2.27 -5.53
CA LYS A 114 8.35 2.67 -6.37
C LYS A 114 8.93 2.94 -7.76
N VAL A 115 8.80 1.98 -8.68
CA VAL A 115 9.15 2.15 -10.07
C VAL A 115 8.38 3.36 -10.53
N LYS A 116 9.07 4.50 -10.68
CA LYS A 116 8.50 5.68 -11.32
C LYS A 116 8.05 5.17 -12.68
N ARG A 117 6.73 5.09 -12.89
CA ARG A 117 6.18 4.81 -14.21
C ARG A 117 6.59 6.00 -15.08
N ILE A 118 7.72 5.87 -15.75
CA ILE A 118 8.12 6.77 -16.81
C ILE A 118 7.01 6.62 -17.85
N HIS A 119 6.18 7.63 -18.00
CA HIS A 119 5.19 7.69 -19.06
C HIS A 119 5.95 7.78 -20.38
N LYS A 120 6.29 6.62 -20.94
CA LYS A 120 6.90 6.53 -22.27
C LYS A 120 5.82 6.98 -23.25
N LYS A 121 5.98 8.17 -23.84
CA LYS A 121 5.11 8.62 -24.93
C LYS A 121 5.14 7.53 -26.00
N SER A 122 3.97 7.01 -26.37
CA SER A 122 3.84 6.05 -27.47
C SER A 122 4.45 6.65 -28.73
N ASP A 123 5.26 5.87 -29.44
CA ASP A 123 5.78 6.29 -30.74
C ASP A 123 4.59 6.53 -31.71
N SER A 124 4.65 7.66 -32.41
CA SER A 124 3.64 8.14 -33.34
C SER A 124 3.37 7.14 -34.47
N LYS A 125 4.40 6.40 -34.91
CA LYS A 125 4.29 5.36 -35.94
C LYS A 125 3.41 4.20 -35.45
N THR A 126 3.65 3.74 -34.23
CA THR A 126 2.87 2.65 -33.61
C THR A 126 1.41 3.04 -33.41
N LYS A 127 1.16 4.29 -33.01
CA LYS A 127 -0.21 4.81 -32.85
C LYS A 127 -0.96 4.89 -34.19
N ARG A 128 -0.28 5.31 -35.27
CA ARG A 128 -0.88 5.36 -36.63
C ARG A 128 -1.20 3.96 -37.16
N ALA A 129 -0.29 3.00 -36.98
CA ALA A 129 -0.50 1.62 -37.42
C ALA A 129 -1.69 0.96 -36.71
N LEU A 130 -1.80 1.14 -35.39
CA LEU A 130 -2.94 0.64 -34.61
C LEU A 130 -4.27 1.28 -35.05
N ASN A 131 -4.29 2.59 -35.27
CA ASN A 131 -5.50 3.26 -35.74
C ASN A 131 -5.95 2.75 -37.11
N LYS A 132 -5.00 2.55 -38.04
CA LYS A 132 -5.29 1.99 -39.36
C LYS A 132 -5.88 0.58 -39.25
N TYR A 133 -5.28 -0.28 -38.43
CA TYR A 133 -5.76 -1.63 -38.18
C TYR A 133 -7.20 -1.67 -37.65
N TYR A 134 -7.53 -0.85 -36.65
CA TYR A 134 -8.89 -0.82 -36.09
C TYR A 134 -9.93 -0.24 -37.06
N LEU A 135 -9.54 0.74 -37.89
CA LEU A 135 -10.41 1.27 -38.95
C LEU A 135 -10.71 0.22 -40.02
N GLU A 136 -9.68 -0.46 -40.52
CA GLU A 136 -9.84 -1.54 -41.50
C GLU A 136 -10.70 -2.69 -40.95
N ARG A 137 -10.49 -3.05 -39.68
CA ARG A 137 -11.28 -4.09 -39.01
C ARG A 137 -12.72 -3.68 -38.75
N ALA A 138 -13.00 -2.41 -38.48
CA ALA A 138 -14.35 -1.89 -38.35
C ALA A 138 -15.10 -1.88 -39.68
N ILE A 139 -14.40 -1.56 -40.78
CA ILE A 139 -14.96 -1.60 -42.14
C ILE A 139 -15.22 -3.05 -42.59
N ALA A 140 -14.38 -4.01 -42.21
CA ALA A 140 -14.57 -5.42 -42.55
C ALA A 140 -15.63 -6.15 -41.70
N LEU A 141 -16.09 -5.56 -40.59
CA LEU A 141 -17.09 -6.12 -39.68
C LEU A 141 -18.44 -5.39 -39.74
N GLY A 142 -18.53 -4.29 -40.50
CA GLY A 142 -19.78 -3.62 -40.87
C GLY A 142 -20.23 -4.01 -42.27
#